data_AF-A0A2A6KBJ9-F1
#
_entry.id   AF-A0A2A6KBJ9-F1
#
_cell.length_a   1.000
_cell.length_b   1.000
_cell.length_c   1.000
_cell.angle_alpha   90.00
_cell.angle_beta   90.00
_cell.angle_gamma   90.00
#
_symmetry.space_group_name_H-M   'P 1'
#
loop_
_entity.id
_entity.type
_entity.pdbx_description
1 polymer ?
#
loop_
_entity_poly.entity_id
_entity_poly.type
_entity_poly.pdbx_seq_one_letter_code
_entity_poly.pdbx_strand_id
1 'polypeptide(L)'
;MKRTVITSVIVAAFVCVAGASSDPAAFDKPIKVDVVTLPKDELNPDAKPKITCSRYPAFMVKEVDLGEVGAEKLALLAAEAPCERAGGRERVIEDDTAGYLMGVSGGFVFFRAADGWNGGLPFVVYDAATGERLLDDSFEGEDFAVISSGKGELTVHFRRVYTASCSLYLKEADCAKAITADTGLSLTQLPDCAAAYKAEIKRSPDHASEIEKLPSVIVYPIELAYAAGDTTRRPMDGPTTCGRPD
;
A
#
# COMPACT_ATOMS: atom_id res chain seq x y z
N MET A 1 47.22 6.49 -65.05
CA MET A 1 46.94 6.89 -63.66
C MET A 1 45.89 8.00 -63.66
N LYS A 2 44.63 7.67 -63.35
CA LYS A 2 43.54 8.62 -63.11
C LYS A 2 42.82 8.19 -61.83
N ARG A 3 42.66 9.15 -60.92
CA ARG A 3 42.17 9.02 -59.55
C ARG A 3 40.68 8.68 -59.53
N THR A 4 40.29 7.68 -58.74
CA THR A 4 38.90 7.42 -58.36
C THR A 4 38.69 7.97 -56.96
N VAL A 5 37.81 8.96 -56.82
CA VAL A 5 37.36 9.50 -55.53
C VAL A 5 36.20 8.62 -55.05
N ILE A 6 36.36 7.99 -53.89
CA ILE A 6 35.29 7.23 -53.23
C ILE A 6 34.73 8.12 -52.12
N THR A 7 33.49 8.56 -52.29
CA THR A 7 32.74 9.34 -51.31
C THR A 7 32.13 8.37 -50.29
N SER A 8 32.64 8.35 -49.06
CA SER A 8 32.02 7.60 -47.95
C SER A 8 30.84 8.40 -47.38
N VAL A 9 29.63 7.83 -47.47
CA VAL A 9 28.44 8.30 -46.76
C VAL A 9 28.43 7.63 -45.38
N ILE A 10 28.65 8.42 -44.32
CA ILE A 10 28.51 7.96 -42.94
C ILE A 10 27.04 8.12 -42.56
N VAL A 11 26.33 6.99 -42.45
CA VAL A 11 24.98 6.94 -41.87
C VAL A 11 25.15 6.90 -40.36
N ALA A 12 24.94 8.04 -39.70
CA ALA A 12 24.85 8.10 -38.24
C ALA A 12 23.52 7.48 -37.80
N ALA A 13 23.57 6.25 -37.31
CA ALA A 13 22.44 5.63 -36.63
C ALA A 13 22.23 6.36 -35.30
N PHE A 14 21.22 7.23 -35.25
CA PHE A 14 20.70 7.77 -34.00
C PHE A 14 20.04 6.62 -33.22
N VAL A 15 20.78 6.04 -32.27
CA VAL A 15 20.21 5.18 -31.25
C VAL A 15 19.42 6.10 -30.33
N CYS A 16 18.10 6.16 -30.53
CA CYS A 16 17.19 6.73 -29.55
C CYS A 16 17.22 5.82 -28.32
N VAL A 17 18.05 6.17 -27.34
CA VAL A 17 17.90 5.65 -25.99
C VAL A 17 16.61 6.25 -25.48
N ALA A 18 15.53 5.48 -25.52
CA ALA A 18 14.31 5.81 -24.81
C ALA A 18 14.67 5.85 -23.32
N GLY A 19 14.83 7.05 -22.78
CA GLY A 19 14.93 7.24 -21.35
C GLY A 19 13.63 6.73 -20.73
N ALA A 20 13.72 5.60 -20.04
CA ALA A 20 12.65 5.17 -19.15
C ALA A 20 12.45 6.31 -18.14
N SER A 21 11.28 6.94 -18.20
CA SER A 21 10.84 7.90 -17.19
C SER A 21 10.72 7.14 -15.87
N SER A 22 11.70 7.30 -14.99
CA SER A 22 11.62 6.88 -13.60
C SER A 22 10.74 7.88 -12.86
N ASP A 23 9.42 7.73 -13.00
CA ASP A 23 8.50 8.28 -12.00
C ASP A 23 8.57 7.35 -10.78
N PRO A 24 8.90 7.84 -9.57
CA PRO A 24 8.90 7.02 -8.37
C PRO A 24 7.47 6.50 -8.11
N ALA A 25 7.39 5.21 -7.77
CA ALA A 25 6.19 4.51 -7.27
C ALA A 25 4.85 4.85 -7.95
N ALA A 26 4.80 4.94 -9.27
CA ALA A 26 3.52 5.08 -9.93
C ALA A 26 2.85 3.70 -10.07
N PHE A 27 1.69 3.53 -9.44
CA PHE A 27 0.74 2.50 -9.87
C PHE A 27 0.48 2.60 -11.38
N ASP A 28 0.13 1.47 -11.98
CA ASP A 28 -0.32 1.41 -13.37
C ASP A 28 -1.51 2.34 -13.57
N LYS A 29 -1.48 3.13 -14.65
CA LYS A 29 -2.62 3.97 -15.02
C LYS A 29 -3.70 3.10 -15.65
N PRO A 30 -4.98 3.20 -15.23
CA PRO A 30 -6.05 2.53 -15.92
C PRO A 30 -6.15 3.03 -17.37
N ILE A 31 -6.46 2.13 -18.30
CA ILE A 31 -6.68 2.48 -19.72
C ILE A 31 -7.96 3.28 -19.90
N LYS A 32 -8.91 3.16 -18.97
CA LYS A 32 -10.18 3.88 -18.94
C LYS A 32 -10.73 3.90 -17.52
N VAL A 33 -11.37 5.00 -17.14
CA VAL A 33 -12.16 5.10 -15.92
C VAL A 33 -13.59 5.48 -16.30
N ASP A 34 -14.54 4.61 -16.00
CA ASP A 34 -15.97 4.91 -16.11
C ASP A 34 -16.50 5.33 -14.73
N VAL A 35 -17.27 6.43 -14.69
CA VAL A 35 -17.94 6.88 -13.46
C VAL A 35 -19.44 6.94 -13.70
N VAL A 36 -20.21 6.25 -12.86
CA VAL A 36 -21.67 6.23 -12.89
C VAL A 36 -22.20 6.83 -11.60
N THR A 37 -22.86 7.98 -11.68
CA THR A 37 -23.53 8.59 -10.54
C THR A 37 -24.75 7.77 -10.15
N LEU A 38 -24.91 7.49 -8.86
CA LEU A 38 -26.07 6.81 -8.31
C LEU A 38 -27.11 7.83 -7.80
N PRO A 39 -28.38 7.42 -7.62
CA PRO A 39 -29.39 8.25 -6.98
C PRO A 39 -28.89 8.72 -5.60
N LYS A 40 -29.24 9.96 -5.24
CA LYS A 40 -28.91 10.51 -3.91
C LYS A 40 -29.59 9.69 -2.81
N ASP A 41 -28.92 9.62 -1.67
CA ASP A 41 -29.54 9.17 -0.44
C ASP A 41 -30.39 10.32 0.16
N GLU A 42 -31.68 10.07 0.38
CA GLU A 42 -32.56 11.05 1.02
C GLU A 42 -32.24 11.25 2.51
N LEU A 43 -31.63 10.24 3.15
CA LEU A 43 -31.22 10.28 4.55
C LEU A 43 -29.83 10.89 4.72
N ASN A 44 -29.01 10.89 3.67
CA ASN A 44 -27.69 11.52 3.63
C ASN A 44 -27.55 12.41 2.36
N PRO A 45 -28.14 13.62 2.36
CA PRO A 45 -28.21 14.47 1.16
C PRO A 45 -26.84 14.99 0.67
N ASP A 46 -25.83 14.93 1.53
CA ASP A 46 -24.44 15.31 1.22
C ASP A 46 -23.65 14.17 0.57
N ALA A 47 -24.13 12.92 0.69
CA ALA A 47 -23.53 11.77 0.02
C ALA A 47 -23.54 11.95 -1.50
N LYS A 48 -22.45 11.51 -2.13
CA LYS A 48 -22.28 11.53 -3.59
C LYS A 48 -22.09 10.09 -4.08
N PRO A 49 -23.13 9.26 -3.98
CA PRO A 49 -23.02 7.85 -4.28
C PRO A 49 -22.69 7.67 -5.78
N LYS A 50 -21.74 6.78 -6.06
CA LYS A 50 -21.20 6.57 -7.40
C LYS A 50 -20.62 5.15 -7.53
N ILE A 51 -20.43 4.75 -8.77
CA ILE A 51 -19.64 3.58 -9.13
C ILE A 51 -18.44 4.08 -9.93
N THR A 52 -17.25 3.68 -9.54
CA THR A 52 -16.02 3.90 -10.29
C THR A 52 -15.53 2.56 -10.83
N CYS A 53 -15.34 2.48 -12.14
CA CYS A 53 -14.79 1.30 -12.80
C CYS A 53 -13.46 1.65 -13.47
N SER A 54 -12.37 1.23 -12.86
CA SER A 54 -11.00 1.42 -13.35
C SER A 54 -10.59 0.21 -14.18
N ARG A 55 -10.45 0.39 -15.50
CA ARG A 55 -10.12 -0.68 -16.45
C ARG A 55 -8.62 -0.78 -16.67
N TYR A 56 -8.12 -2.00 -16.66
CA TYR A 56 -6.77 -2.40 -17.00
C TYR A 56 -6.81 -3.38 -18.18
N PRO A 57 -5.69 -3.68 -18.85
CA PRO A 57 -5.71 -4.50 -20.06
C PRO A 57 -6.38 -5.88 -19.92
N ALA A 58 -6.30 -6.50 -18.74
CA ALA A 58 -6.84 -7.85 -18.50
C ALA A 58 -8.07 -7.91 -17.57
N PHE A 59 -8.31 -6.86 -16.78
CA PHE A 59 -9.35 -6.85 -15.76
C PHE A 59 -9.84 -5.43 -15.46
N MET A 60 -10.91 -5.35 -14.68
CA MET A 60 -11.47 -4.10 -14.18
C MET A 60 -11.59 -4.19 -12.66
N VAL A 61 -11.24 -3.10 -11.97
CA VAL A 61 -11.59 -2.92 -10.56
C VAL A 61 -12.83 -2.04 -10.48
N LYS A 62 -13.87 -2.53 -9.80
CA LYS A 62 -15.08 -1.79 -9.52
C LYS A 62 -15.10 -1.38 -8.04
N GLU A 63 -15.39 -0.12 -7.80
CA GLU A 63 -15.65 0.47 -6.50
C GLU A 63 -17.07 1.04 -6.50
N VAL A 64 -17.93 0.56 -5.61
CA VAL A 64 -19.25 1.15 -5.33
C VAL A 64 -19.13 1.93 -4.05
N ASP A 65 -19.27 3.24 -4.14
CA ASP A 65 -19.14 4.18 -3.03
C ASP A 65 -20.49 4.83 -2.82
N LEU A 66 -21.07 4.69 -1.61
CA LEU A 66 -22.36 5.28 -1.29
C LEU A 66 -22.25 6.63 -0.57
N GLY A 67 -21.04 7.16 -0.42
CA GLY A 67 -20.77 8.39 0.33
C GLY A 67 -20.60 8.18 1.84
N GLU A 68 -20.43 6.92 2.26
CA GLU A 68 -20.08 6.54 3.64
C GLU A 68 -18.57 6.29 3.77
N VAL A 69 -18.10 6.05 4.99
CA VAL A 69 -16.71 5.66 5.24
C VAL A 69 -16.49 4.23 4.71
N GLY A 70 -15.54 4.09 3.77
CA GLY A 70 -15.32 2.89 2.99
C GLY A 70 -16.25 2.78 1.77
N ALA A 71 -15.79 2.08 0.73
CA ALA A 71 -16.66 1.65 -0.35
C ALA A 71 -17.65 0.59 0.15
N GLU A 72 -18.90 0.66 -0.31
CA GLU A 72 -19.91 -0.39 -0.07
C GLU A 72 -19.45 -1.73 -0.66
N LYS A 73 -18.76 -1.67 -1.81
CA LYS A 73 -18.30 -2.87 -2.49
C LYS A 73 -17.07 -2.61 -3.33
N LEU A 74 -16.09 -3.49 -3.21
CA LEU A 74 -14.96 -3.63 -4.12
C LEU A 74 -15.09 -4.96 -4.87
N ALA A 75 -14.79 -4.95 -6.17
CA ALA A 75 -14.85 -6.18 -6.97
C ALA A 75 -13.85 -6.17 -8.13
N LEU A 76 -13.40 -7.37 -8.51
CA LEU A 76 -12.65 -7.63 -9.74
C LEU A 76 -13.58 -8.26 -10.78
N LEU A 77 -13.48 -7.77 -12.01
CA LEU A 77 -14.27 -8.24 -13.15
C LEU A 77 -13.39 -8.35 -14.40
N ALA A 78 -13.92 -8.99 -15.45
CA ALA A 78 -13.31 -8.94 -16.78
C ALA A 78 -13.19 -7.50 -17.30
N ALA A 79 -12.14 -7.21 -18.07
CA ALA A 79 -11.83 -5.86 -18.57
C ALA A 79 -12.99 -5.18 -19.32
N GLU A 80 -13.83 -5.95 -20.01
CA GLU A 80 -14.96 -5.46 -20.83
C GLU A 80 -16.31 -5.53 -20.12
N ALA A 81 -16.35 -5.87 -18.83
CA ALA A 81 -17.60 -5.95 -18.08
C ALA A 81 -18.30 -4.57 -18.03
N PRO A 82 -19.64 -4.51 -18.07
CA PRO A 82 -20.38 -3.27 -17.89
C PRO A 82 -20.05 -2.61 -16.53
N CYS A 83 -20.01 -1.28 -16.52
CA CYS A 83 -19.89 -0.53 -15.26
C CYS A 83 -21.29 -0.30 -14.67
N GLU A 84 -21.75 -1.24 -13.85
CA GLU A 84 -23.08 -1.24 -13.24
C GLU A 84 -23.05 -1.69 -11.77
N ARG A 85 -24.07 -1.32 -11.00
CA ARG A 85 -24.09 -1.53 -9.53
C ARG A 85 -24.06 -3.02 -9.19
N ALA A 86 -24.97 -3.77 -9.80
CA ALA A 86 -25.05 -5.21 -9.74
C ALA A 86 -24.87 -5.75 -11.16
N GLY A 87 -23.76 -6.44 -11.40
CA GLY A 87 -23.43 -7.12 -12.63
C GLY A 87 -23.24 -8.61 -12.41
N GLY A 88 -23.20 -9.36 -13.51
CA GLY A 88 -22.91 -10.79 -13.48
C GLY A 88 -21.40 -11.08 -13.41
N ARG A 89 -21.02 -12.14 -12.68
CA ARG A 89 -19.64 -12.67 -12.58
C ARG A 89 -18.63 -11.70 -11.97
N GLU A 90 -19.04 -11.05 -10.88
CA GLU A 90 -18.15 -10.25 -10.04
C GLU A 90 -17.38 -11.15 -9.09
N ARG A 91 -16.10 -10.91 -8.92
CA ARG A 91 -15.34 -11.42 -7.78
C ARG A 91 -15.28 -10.33 -6.73
N VAL A 92 -16.19 -10.41 -5.77
CA VAL A 92 -16.28 -9.45 -4.67
C VAL A 92 -15.08 -9.63 -3.74
N ILE A 93 -14.51 -8.51 -3.29
CA ILE A 93 -13.45 -8.49 -2.29
C ILE A 93 -14.13 -8.42 -0.91
N GLU A 94 -14.25 -9.57 -0.27
CA GLU A 94 -14.77 -9.70 1.10
C GLU A 94 -13.62 -9.56 2.10
N ASP A 95 -13.19 -8.33 2.37
CA ASP A 95 -12.09 -8.04 3.29
C ASP A 95 -12.34 -6.72 4.03
N ASP A 96 -12.44 -6.79 5.36
CA ASP A 96 -12.69 -5.62 6.21
C ASP A 96 -11.56 -4.59 6.15
N THR A 97 -10.36 -4.98 5.69
CA THR A 97 -9.23 -4.07 5.48
C THR A 97 -9.33 -3.34 4.13
N ALA A 98 -10.07 -3.88 3.16
CA ALA A 98 -10.22 -3.30 1.84
C ALA A 98 -11.34 -2.24 1.84
N GLY A 99 -11.00 -1.01 2.22
CA GLY A 99 -11.94 0.12 2.20
C GLY A 99 -12.06 0.79 0.83
N TYR A 100 -10.93 1.02 0.15
CA TYR A 100 -10.87 1.71 -1.14
C TYR A 100 -9.79 1.14 -2.05
N LEU A 101 -9.94 1.30 -3.37
CA LEU A 101 -8.85 1.06 -4.32
C LEU A 101 -7.71 2.05 -4.06
N MET A 102 -6.53 1.53 -3.73
CA MET A 102 -5.30 2.32 -3.64
C MET A 102 -4.60 2.39 -5.00
N GLY A 103 -4.51 1.26 -5.71
CA GLY A 103 -3.89 1.22 -7.03
C GLY A 103 -3.65 -0.20 -7.57
N VAL A 104 -3.02 -0.29 -8.73
CA VAL A 104 -2.66 -1.56 -9.38
C VAL A 104 -1.21 -1.51 -9.85
N SER A 105 -0.47 -2.61 -9.77
CA SER A 105 0.85 -2.73 -10.40
C SER A 105 1.07 -4.14 -10.90
N GLY A 106 1.27 -4.36 -12.19
CA GLY A 106 1.71 -5.65 -12.76
C GLY A 106 0.78 -6.83 -12.49
N GLY A 107 -0.51 -6.58 -12.25
CA GLY A 107 -1.51 -7.59 -11.86
C GLY A 107 -1.75 -7.73 -10.35
N PHE A 108 -1.02 -6.98 -9.53
CA PHE A 108 -1.29 -6.84 -8.09
C PHE A 108 -2.26 -5.68 -7.86
N VAL A 109 -3.35 -5.93 -7.13
CA VAL A 109 -4.36 -4.91 -6.79
C VAL A 109 -4.25 -4.56 -5.33
N PHE A 110 -4.03 -3.29 -5.05
CA PHE A 110 -3.85 -2.76 -3.70
C PHE A 110 -5.15 -2.10 -3.24
N PHE A 111 -5.65 -2.55 -2.10
CA PHE A 111 -6.74 -1.89 -1.40
C PHE A 111 -6.23 -1.38 -0.06
N ARG A 112 -6.66 -0.20 0.34
CA ARG A 112 -6.34 0.39 1.65
C ARG A 112 -7.58 0.47 2.51
N ALA A 113 -7.39 0.47 3.83
CA ALA A 113 -8.47 0.68 4.78
C ALA A 113 -9.12 2.05 4.60
N ALA A 114 -10.38 2.15 5.04
CA ALA A 114 -11.09 3.41 5.05
C ALA A 114 -10.52 4.38 6.10
N ASP A 115 -10.04 3.84 7.21
CA ASP A 115 -9.48 4.57 8.34
C ASP A 115 -8.10 4.04 8.75
N GLY A 116 -7.30 4.93 9.34
CA GLY A 116 -6.04 4.57 9.94
C GLY A 116 -6.20 3.94 11.32
N TRP A 117 -5.17 3.20 11.74
CA TRP A 117 -5.06 2.62 13.07
C TRP A 117 -3.61 2.73 13.56
N ASN A 118 -3.42 3.24 14.79
CA ASN A 118 -2.12 3.41 15.44
C ASN A 118 -1.15 4.25 14.59
N GLY A 119 -1.64 5.33 13.99
CA GLY A 119 -0.86 6.18 13.08
C GLY A 119 -0.46 5.55 11.73
N GLY A 120 -0.92 4.34 11.42
CA GLY A 120 -0.72 3.69 10.12
C GLY A 120 -2.02 3.53 9.34
N LEU A 121 -1.90 3.33 8.03
CA LEU A 121 -3.00 2.97 7.15
C LEU A 121 -2.84 1.51 6.71
N PRO A 122 -3.69 0.59 7.19
CA PRO A 122 -3.67 -0.80 6.74
C PRO A 122 -3.96 -0.92 5.24
N PHE A 123 -3.35 -1.90 4.60
CA PHE A 123 -3.61 -2.26 3.20
C PHE A 123 -3.49 -3.76 2.97
N VAL A 124 -4.13 -4.21 1.89
CA VAL A 124 -4.13 -5.60 1.42
C VAL A 124 -3.80 -5.62 -0.07
N VAL A 125 -3.15 -6.70 -0.51
CA VAL A 125 -2.80 -6.91 -1.92
C VAL A 125 -3.43 -8.21 -2.41
N TYR A 126 -4.05 -8.13 -3.58
CA TYR A 126 -4.74 -9.23 -4.24
C TYR A 126 -4.12 -9.53 -5.60
N ASP A 127 -4.14 -10.80 -6.01
CA ASP A 127 -3.86 -11.19 -7.39
C ASP A 127 -5.06 -10.86 -8.27
N ALA A 128 -4.89 -10.09 -9.35
CA ALA A 128 -5.99 -9.69 -10.21
C ALA A 128 -6.64 -10.89 -10.95
N ALA A 129 -5.86 -11.92 -11.29
CA ALA A 129 -6.33 -13.04 -12.09
C ALA A 129 -7.15 -14.03 -11.24
N THR A 130 -6.65 -14.43 -10.08
CA THR A 130 -7.31 -15.37 -9.16
C THR A 130 -8.22 -14.68 -8.16
N GLY A 131 -7.93 -13.41 -7.84
CA GLY A 131 -8.57 -12.63 -6.79
C GLY A 131 -8.34 -13.20 -5.40
N GLU A 132 -7.25 -13.93 -5.23
CA GLU A 132 -6.79 -14.37 -3.93
C GLU A 132 -6.05 -13.23 -3.23
N ARG A 133 -6.27 -13.12 -1.92
CA ARG A 133 -5.48 -12.25 -1.05
C ARG A 133 -4.07 -12.81 -0.96
N LEU A 134 -3.08 -11.98 -1.23
CA LEU A 134 -1.67 -12.37 -1.22
C LEU A 134 -0.97 -11.98 0.08
N LEU A 135 -1.19 -10.73 0.53
CA LEU A 135 -0.54 -10.18 1.71
C LEU A 135 -1.27 -8.96 2.24
N ASP A 136 -0.87 -8.53 3.43
CA ASP A 136 -1.28 -7.30 4.09
C ASP A 136 -0.13 -6.68 4.87
N ASP A 137 -0.21 -5.37 5.06
CA ASP A 137 0.63 -4.63 5.98
C ASP A 137 -0.01 -3.28 6.36
N SER A 138 0.71 -2.46 7.10
CA SER A 138 0.29 -1.08 7.42
C SER A 138 1.44 -0.11 7.17
N PHE A 139 1.14 1.06 6.62
CA PHE A 139 2.14 2.06 6.25
C PHE A 139 1.85 3.45 6.83
N GLU A 140 2.92 4.22 7.05
CA GLU A 140 2.86 5.64 7.39
C GLU A 140 3.01 6.48 6.11
N GLY A 141 2.23 7.54 5.99
CA GLY A 141 2.29 8.49 4.88
C GLY A 141 1.15 8.31 3.88
N GLU A 142 1.30 8.93 2.70
CA GLU A 142 0.26 8.96 1.67
C GLU A 142 0.46 7.89 0.58
N ASP A 143 1.71 7.47 0.33
CA ASP A 143 2.05 6.56 -0.77
C ASP A 143 3.32 5.74 -0.48
N PHE A 144 3.58 4.75 -1.35
CA PHE A 144 4.80 3.96 -1.35
C PHE A 144 5.97 4.74 -1.97
N ALA A 145 7.19 4.47 -1.49
CA ALA A 145 8.39 5.10 -2.03
C ALA A 145 8.84 4.46 -3.34
N VAL A 146 8.65 3.13 -3.46
CA VAL A 146 8.95 2.35 -4.67
C VAL A 146 7.89 1.26 -4.82
N ILE A 147 7.45 1.03 -6.05
CA ILE A 147 6.69 -0.15 -6.46
C ILE A 147 7.36 -0.72 -7.70
N SER A 148 7.71 -2.00 -7.66
CA SER A 148 8.24 -2.74 -8.81
C SER A 148 7.51 -4.06 -8.90
N SER A 149 6.95 -4.36 -10.05
CA SER A 149 6.19 -5.59 -10.27
C SER A 149 6.47 -6.19 -11.65
N GLY A 150 6.29 -7.49 -11.76
CA GLY A 150 6.39 -8.20 -13.04
C GLY A 150 6.60 -9.69 -12.84
N LYS A 151 6.11 -10.49 -13.79
CA LYS A 151 6.27 -11.96 -13.78
C LYS A 151 5.79 -12.66 -12.49
N GLY A 152 4.77 -12.10 -11.83
CA GLY A 152 4.24 -12.63 -10.56
C GLY A 152 5.10 -12.28 -9.35
N GLU A 153 6.04 -11.35 -9.49
CA GLU A 153 6.84 -10.80 -8.40
C GLU A 153 6.41 -9.35 -8.12
N LEU A 154 6.48 -8.98 -6.84
CA LEU A 154 6.20 -7.64 -6.36
C LEU A 154 7.27 -7.23 -5.35
N THR A 155 7.73 -5.99 -5.44
CA THR A 155 8.60 -5.34 -4.45
C THR A 155 8.06 -3.95 -4.15
N VAL A 156 7.88 -3.64 -2.88
CA VAL A 156 7.34 -2.36 -2.40
C VAL A 156 8.26 -1.82 -1.31
N HIS A 157 8.64 -0.55 -1.41
CA HIS A 157 9.37 0.15 -0.35
C HIS A 157 8.45 1.16 0.33
N PHE A 158 8.35 1.11 1.65
CA PHE A 158 7.50 2.00 2.43
C PHE A 158 7.92 2.09 3.89
N ARG A 159 7.37 3.05 4.63
CA ARG A 159 7.52 3.13 6.09
C ARG A 159 6.43 2.28 6.73
N ARG A 160 6.80 1.10 7.22
CA ARG A 160 5.88 0.16 7.87
C ARG A 160 5.52 0.64 9.27
N VAL A 161 4.25 0.54 9.63
CA VAL A 161 3.75 0.73 11.00
C VAL A 161 3.51 -0.65 11.61
N TYR A 162 4.30 -1.00 12.61
CA TYR A 162 4.21 -2.28 13.31
C TYR A 162 3.77 -2.05 14.75
N THR A 163 2.65 -2.64 15.16
CA THR A 163 2.21 -2.66 16.56
C THR A 163 2.78 -3.91 17.23
N ALA A 164 3.68 -3.73 18.19
CA ALA A 164 4.22 -4.83 18.98
C ALA A 164 3.14 -5.47 19.86
N SER A 165 3.41 -6.65 20.40
CA SER A 165 2.57 -7.29 21.44
C SER A 165 2.96 -6.86 22.87
N CYS A 166 3.94 -5.97 22.99
CA CYS A 166 4.57 -5.57 24.24
C CYS A 166 4.93 -4.09 24.26
N SER A 167 5.22 -3.57 25.44
CA SER A 167 5.67 -2.19 25.67
C SER A 167 7.19 -2.14 25.80
N LEU A 168 7.87 -1.43 24.89
CA LEU A 168 9.28 -1.07 25.02
C LEU A 168 9.53 -0.11 26.19
N TYR A 169 8.49 0.61 26.65
CA TYR A 169 8.60 1.46 27.84
C TYR A 169 8.70 0.63 29.14
N LEU A 170 7.84 -0.37 29.29
CA LEU A 170 7.73 -1.14 30.54
C LEU A 170 8.69 -2.34 30.59
N LYS A 171 8.93 -3.00 29.45
CA LYS A 171 9.71 -4.24 29.37
C LYS A 171 10.77 -4.14 28.27
N GLU A 172 11.62 -3.11 28.35
CA GLU A 172 12.57 -2.73 27.30
C GLU A 172 13.31 -3.92 26.67
N ALA A 173 14.08 -4.69 27.45
CA ALA A 173 14.93 -5.76 26.91
C ALA A 173 14.15 -6.95 26.31
N ASP A 174 13.13 -7.44 27.00
CA ASP A 174 12.33 -8.58 26.52
C ASP A 174 11.50 -8.18 25.30
N CYS A 175 10.93 -6.97 25.32
CA CYS A 175 10.14 -6.45 24.21
C CYS A 175 11.01 -6.16 22.99
N ALA A 176 12.20 -5.57 23.20
CA ALA A 176 13.17 -5.35 22.14
C ALA A 176 13.52 -6.67 21.43
N LYS A 177 13.82 -7.72 22.20
CA LYS A 177 14.11 -9.04 21.64
C LYS A 177 12.95 -9.58 20.80
N ALA A 178 11.71 -9.48 21.28
CA ALA A 178 10.53 -9.90 20.54
C ALA A 178 10.38 -9.11 19.23
N ILE A 179 10.49 -7.78 19.27
CA ILE A 179 10.40 -6.93 18.09
C ILE A 179 11.49 -7.27 17.08
N THR A 180 12.75 -7.47 17.52
CA THR A 180 13.83 -7.86 16.60
C THR A 180 13.56 -9.19 15.91
N ALA A 181 12.96 -10.16 16.60
CA ALA A 181 12.61 -11.46 16.03
C ALA A 181 11.46 -11.35 15.01
N ASP A 182 10.45 -10.52 15.30
CA ASP A 182 9.25 -10.38 14.45
C ASP A 182 9.48 -9.50 13.23
N THR A 183 10.39 -8.53 13.33
CA THR A 183 10.59 -7.50 12.31
C THR A 183 11.91 -7.64 11.54
N GLY A 184 12.90 -8.32 12.12
CA GLY A 184 14.27 -8.36 11.61
C GLY A 184 15.08 -7.09 11.91
N LEU A 185 14.53 -6.11 12.64
CA LEU A 185 15.28 -4.94 13.07
C LEU A 185 16.42 -5.36 14.01
N SER A 186 17.58 -4.72 13.90
CA SER A 186 18.64 -4.85 14.90
C SER A 186 18.30 -4.05 16.16
N LEU A 187 18.91 -4.41 17.30
CA LEU A 187 18.74 -3.66 18.56
C LEU A 187 19.11 -2.18 18.42
N THR A 188 20.12 -1.86 17.59
CA THR A 188 20.55 -0.49 17.32
C THR A 188 19.59 0.30 16.44
N GLN A 189 18.69 -0.38 15.73
CA GLN A 189 17.62 0.24 14.95
C GLN A 189 16.32 0.36 15.76
N LEU A 190 16.24 -0.13 17.00
CA LEU A 190 15.05 0.06 17.79
C LEU A 190 15.00 1.50 18.33
N PRO A 191 13.87 2.21 18.18
CA PRO A 191 13.73 3.55 18.71
C PRO A 191 13.59 3.56 20.24
N ASP A 192 14.02 4.66 20.87
CA ASP A 192 13.68 4.92 22.28
C ASP A 192 12.22 5.43 22.37
N CYS A 193 11.37 4.64 23.03
CA CYS A 193 9.96 4.96 23.25
C CYS A 193 9.70 5.85 24.49
N ALA A 194 10.72 6.12 25.33
CA ALA A 194 10.54 6.81 26.60
C ALA A 194 9.89 8.19 26.47
N ALA A 195 10.28 8.96 25.44
CA ALA A 195 9.73 10.29 25.21
C ALA A 195 8.24 10.28 24.89
N ALA A 196 7.80 9.36 24.01
CA ALA A 196 6.40 9.24 23.60
C ALA A 196 5.49 8.89 24.79
N TYR A 197 5.89 7.90 25.60
CA TYR A 197 5.12 7.49 26.77
C TYR A 197 5.10 8.56 27.87
N LYS A 198 6.24 9.21 28.16
CA LYS A 198 6.30 10.30 29.15
C LYS A 198 5.42 11.49 28.76
N ALA A 199 5.38 11.83 27.46
CA ALA A 199 4.50 12.89 26.96
C ALA A 199 3.02 12.54 27.20
N GLU A 200 2.63 11.29 26.98
CA GLU A 200 1.26 10.83 27.18
C GLU A 200 0.88 10.73 28.66
N ILE A 201 1.74 10.16 29.51
CA ILE A 201 1.53 10.11 30.96
C ILE A 201 1.33 11.51 31.52
N LYS A 202 2.08 12.51 31.02
CA LYS A 202 1.91 13.91 31.41
C LYS A 202 0.55 14.48 30.98
N ARG A 203 0.00 14.03 29.84
CA ARG A 203 -1.32 14.46 29.32
C ARG A 203 -2.47 13.83 30.12
N SER A 204 -2.29 12.60 30.58
CA SER A 204 -3.31 11.79 31.25
C SER A 204 -2.75 11.08 32.49
N PRO A 205 -2.39 11.84 33.55
CA PRO A 205 -1.67 11.30 34.71
C PRO A 205 -2.45 10.23 35.48
N ASP A 206 -3.78 10.32 35.51
CA ASP A 206 -4.65 9.35 36.20
C ASP A 206 -4.66 7.96 35.53
N HIS A 207 -4.12 7.85 34.31
CA HIS A 207 -4.01 6.61 33.54
C HIS A 207 -2.56 6.17 33.30
N ALA A 208 -1.61 6.71 34.08
CA ALA A 208 -0.19 6.45 33.87
C ALA A 208 0.13 4.95 33.82
N SER A 209 -0.42 4.16 34.74
CA SER A 209 -0.12 2.73 34.86
C SER A 209 -0.63 1.89 33.69
N GLU A 210 -1.70 2.35 33.04
CA GLU A 210 -2.31 1.76 31.86
C GLU A 210 -1.51 2.15 30.62
N ILE A 211 -1.12 3.43 30.51
CA ILE A 211 -0.30 3.96 29.41
C ILE A 211 1.03 3.22 29.33
N GLU A 212 1.70 2.98 30.44
CA GLU A 212 2.97 2.24 30.49
C GLU A 212 2.87 0.84 29.88
N LYS A 213 1.71 0.20 29.98
CA LYS A 213 1.45 -1.16 29.49
C LYS A 213 1.02 -1.21 28.03
N LEU A 214 0.67 -0.07 27.43
CA LEU A 214 0.25 -0.02 26.03
C LEU A 214 1.36 -0.59 25.13
N PRO A 215 1.03 -1.42 24.14
CA PRO A 215 2.03 -1.94 23.22
C PRO A 215 2.72 -0.83 22.43
N SER A 216 4.00 -0.98 22.12
CA SER A 216 4.73 0.04 21.36
C SER A 216 4.43 -0.07 19.86
N VAL A 217 4.30 1.09 19.21
CA VAL A 217 4.08 1.18 17.76
C VAL A 217 5.39 1.67 17.14
N ILE A 218 5.98 0.86 16.26
CA ILE A 218 7.29 1.12 15.66
C ILE A 218 7.10 1.43 14.18
N VAL A 219 7.64 2.56 13.73
CA VAL A 219 7.61 2.95 12.32
C VAL A 219 9.00 2.95 11.74
N TYR A 220 9.22 2.21 10.65
CA TYR A 220 10.55 2.02 10.06
C TYR A 220 10.45 1.71 8.56
N PRO A 221 11.47 2.07 7.76
CA PRO A 221 11.47 1.76 6.33
C PRO A 221 11.69 0.26 6.11
N ILE A 222 10.95 -0.31 5.17
CA ILE A 222 11.08 -1.71 4.77
C ILE A 222 11.05 -1.89 3.25
N GLU A 223 11.65 -2.98 2.81
CA GLU A 223 11.35 -3.65 1.56
C GLU A 223 10.41 -4.82 1.85
N LEU A 224 9.22 -4.77 1.27
CA LEU A 224 8.32 -5.92 1.16
C LEU A 224 8.53 -6.56 -0.21
N ALA A 225 8.74 -7.87 -0.26
CA ALA A 225 8.84 -8.60 -1.51
C ALA A 225 7.92 -9.82 -1.48
N TYR A 226 7.17 -10.02 -2.57
CA TYR A 226 6.34 -11.19 -2.80
C TYR A 226 6.84 -11.92 -4.05
N ALA A 227 7.05 -13.23 -3.94
CA ALA A 227 7.41 -14.08 -5.06
C ALA A 227 6.99 -15.53 -4.77
N ALA A 228 6.44 -16.22 -5.77
CA ALA A 228 6.09 -17.64 -5.69
C ALA A 228 5.20 -18.03 -4.49
N GLY A 229 4.32 -17.12 -4.03
CA GLY A 229 3.43 -17.35 -2.89
C GLY A 229 4.02 -16.96 -1.54
N ASP A 230 5.31 -16.62 -1.47
CA ASP A 230 5.98 -16.21 -0.24
C ASP A 230 6.08 -14.69 -0.14
N THR A 231 5.83 -14.17 1.07
CA THR A 231 6.04 -12.75 1.41
C THR A 231 7.23 -12.62 2.36
N THR A 232 8.18 -11.75 2.01
CA THR A 232 9.31 -11.39 2.85
C THR A 232 9.26 -9.90 3.19
N ARG A 233 9.64 -9.58 4.42
CA ARG A 233 9.75 -8.20 4.93
C ARG A 233 11.17 -8.00 5.41
N ARG A 234 11.86 -7.01 4.87
CA ARG A 234 13.25 -6.70 5.21
C ARG A 234 13.34 -5.25 5.65
N PRO A 235 13.73 -4.98 6.91
CA PRO A 235 14.05 -3.63 7.32
C PRO A 235 15.14 -3.03 6.45
N MET A 236 14.96 -1.78 6.07
CA MET A 236 15.94 -0.99 5.35
C MET A 236 16.66 -0.05 6.32
N ASP A 237 17.80 0.48 5.89
CA ASP A 237 18.45 1.57 6.61
C ASP A 237 17.55 2.82 6.58
N GLY A 238 17.45 3.50 7.73
CA GLY A 238 16.74 4.76 7.84
C GLY A 238 16.17 4.99 9.24
N PRO A 239 15.48 6.13 9.44
CA PRO A 239 15.00 6.53 10.75
C PRO A 239 13.84 5.64 11.22
N THR A 240 13.96 5.15 12.45
CA THR A 240 12.90 4.45 13.17
C THR A 240 12.29 5.38 14.21
N THR A 241 10.97 5.36 14.34
CA THR A 241 10.24 6.16 15.34
C THR A 241 9.35 5.27 16.19
N CYS A 242 9.03 5.74 17.39
CA CYS A 242 8.12 5.06 18.31
C CYS A 242 6.92 5.94 18.62
N GLY A 243 5.75 5.33 18.55
CA GLY A 243 4.49 5.86 19.04
C GLY A 243 3.83 4.92 20.05
N ARG A 244 2.60 5.25 20.40
CA ARG A 244 1.68 4.40 21.16
C ARG A 244 0.47 4.07 20.28
N PRO A 245 -0.32 3.06 20.64
CA PRO A 245 -1.60 2.83 20.01
C PRO A 245 -2.51 4.02 20.31
N ASP A 246 -3.38 4.34 19.36
CA ASP A 246 -4.33 5.46 19.48
C ASP A 246 -5.42 5.17 20.50
#